data_AF-A0A1V9ZE53-F1
#
_entry.id   AF-A0A1V9ZE53-F1
#
_cell.length_a   1.000
_cell.length_b   1.000
_cell.length_c   1.000
_cell.angle_alpha   90.00
_cell.angle_beta   90.00
_cell.angle_gamma   90.00
#
_symmetry.space_group_name_H-M   'P 1'
#
loop_
_entity.id
_entity.type
_entity.pdbx_description
1 polymer ?
#
loop_
_entity_poly.entity_id
_entity_poly.type
_entity_poly.pdbx_seq_one_letter_code
_entity_poly.pdbx_strand_id
1 'polypeptide(L)'
;MRSVQDENEKAKPFYLIVPLTPTSDEPSTGRSQTVARTILSHCPKARLSALQLGVTLTFFLTFEASQTYLWDGSAPFFATTILLLCSYEFFWLAHHSTRALTAELDPDQPSDGSVRCGQVFADLFFGGRLHGLAATAAAFAGGVYYICSVYGIQALTSASGIEYHRTITALGTFAGVGSAYLSVFCPTWAAGLSLLCFGSFFVFVSIDAIAFQQSVLTHQFVIDSGELYAQGGSLVIALMLFRPVLPLVSLVLICHHLVGFMFVFGCCSAISGYIEHLDQDAAVNLLLGVLWVSIGASLTQFMWHRLVEKARQSWYGNVRLVPCLVDDSPLLYEVGLSSFGGMLGMLFASFYADIVGSWTAKLVYSGIAVALANFGRPFIAVIRTVGGDANVDDPHGLFGTHGGLLDGLQLFLPLIMAFSPYYRVHIGNHEVTPPGAVPA
;
A
#
# COMPACT_ATOMS: atom_id res chain seq x y z
N MET A 1 -55.00 -40.72 -3.35
CA MET A 1 -54.68 -39.83 -4.48
C MET A 1 -54.22 -38.46 -3.95
N ARG A 2 -52.92 -38.30 -3.73
CA ARG A 2 -52.12 -37.13 -4.14
C ARG A 2 -50.66 -37.45 -3.79
N SER A 3 -49.83 -37.26 -4.78
CA SER A 3 -48.51 -37.84 -4.98
C SER A 3 -47.42 -37.11 -4.22
N VAL A 4 -46.50 -37.91 -3.71
CA VAL A 4 -45.09 -37.59 -3.47
C VAL A 4 -44.48 -37.07 -4.78
N GLN A 5 -43.78 -35.94 -4.74
CA GLN A 5 -42.82 -35.59 -5.79
C GLN A 5 -41.70 -34.67 -5.27
N ASP A 6 -40.55 -35.32 -5.09
CA ASP A 6 -39.18 -34.91 -5.42
C ASP A 6 -38.55 -33.62 -4.87
N GLU A 7 -37.68 -33.87 -3.91
CA GLU A 7 -36.35 -33.27 -3.74
C GLU A 7 -35.65 -32.95 -5.07
N ASN A 8 -35.44 -31.65 -5.35
CA ASN A 8 -34.26 -31.17 -6.10
C ASN A 8 -34.09 -29.66 -5.95
N GLU A 9 -33.97 -29.17 -4.70
CA GLU A 9 -33.58 -27.79 -4.46
C GLU A 9 -32.05 -27.68 -4.60
N LYS A 10 -31.60 -27.62 -5.85
CA LYS A 10 -30.22 -27.29 -6.21
C LYS A 10 -29.86 -25.94 -5.59
N ALA A 11 -28.82 -25.96 -4.77
CA ALA A 11 -28.12 -24.81 -4.24
C ALA A 11 -28.00 -23.69 -5.30
N LYS A 12 -28.73 -22.59 -5.10
CA LYS A 12 -28.48 -21.34 -5.81
C LYS A 12 -27.23 -20.72 -5.19
N PRO A 13 -26.16 -20.44 -5.96
CA PRO A 13 -25.10 -19.58 -5.47
C PRO A 13 -25.68 -18.20 -5.14
N PHE A 14 -25.59 -17.81 -3.88
CA PHE A 14 -25.85 -16.45 -3.41
C PHE A 14 -24.79 -15.54 -4.04
N TYR A 15 -25.11 -14.97 -5.20
CA TYR A 15 -24.38 -13.83 -5.74
C TYR A 15 -24.86 -12.59 -5.00
N LEU A 16 -23.93 -11.90 -4.33
CA LEU A 16 -24.13 -10.57 -3.77
C LEU A 16 -24.46 -9.64 -4.96
N ILE A 17 -25.74 -9.40 -5.23
CA ILE A 17 -26.18 -8.43 -6.23
C ILE A 17 -26.17 -7.07 -5.52
N VAL A 18 -25.08 -6.32 -5.69
CA VAL A 18 -25.02 -4.90 -5.31
C VAL A 18 -25.91 -4.13 -6.29
N PRO A 19 -26.98 -3.44 -5.86
CA PRO A 19 -27.74 -2.58 -6.74
C PRO A 19 -26.95 -1.29 -7.01
N LEU A 20 -26.67 -1.01 -8.29
CA LEU A 20 -26.17 0.28 -8.74
C LEU A 20 -27.25 1.35 -8.53
N THR A 21 -27.01 2.31 -7.63
CA THR A 21 -27.81 3.54 -7.52
C THR A 21 -27.42 4.51 -8.64
N PRO A 22 -28.39 5.15 -9.33
CA PRO A 22 -28.10 6.13 -10.38
C PRO A 22 -27.74 7.48 -9.77
N THR A 23 -26.61 8.05 -10.18
CA THR A 23 -26.20 9.43 -9.87
C THR A 23 -27.03 10.43 -10.68
N SER A 24 -27.69 11.35 -9.97
CA SER A 24 -28.44 12.46 -10.57
C SER A 24 -27.52 13.65 -10.85
N ASP A 25 -27.51 14.13 -12.08
CA ASP A 25 -26.87 15.38 -12.49
C ASP A 25 -27.68 16.61 -12.03
N GLU A 26 -27.04 17.55 -11.34
CA GLU A 26 -27.47 18.96 -11.34
C GLU A 26 -26.27 19.93 -11.33
N PRO A 27 -26.31 21.06 -12.09
CA PRO A 27 -25.19 21.96 -12.23
C PRO A 27 -25.36 23.28 -11.43
N SER A 28 -24.28 23.82 -10.84
CA SER A 28 -24.19 25.28 -10.61
C SER A 28 -22.75 25.83 -10.47
N THR A 29 -22.42 26.69 -11.44
CA THR A 29 -21.75 28.01 -11.36
C THR A 29 -20.71 28.32 -10.27
N GLY A 30 -19.47 28.56 -10.70
CA GLY A 30 -18.41 29.24 -9.91
C GLY A 30 -17.16 29.53 -10.75
N ARG A 31 -17.16 30.69 -11.43
CA ARG A 31 -16.23 31.08 -12.50
C ARG A 31 -14.98 31.77 -11.93
N SER A 32 -13.89 31.04 -11.64
CA SER A 32 -12.50 31.57 -11.64
C SER A 32 -11.38 30.50 -11.44
N GLN A 33 -11.46 29.32 -12.06
CA GLN A 33 -10.38 28.30 -12.08
C GLN A 33 -10.34 27.51 -13.41
N THR A 34 -10.68 28.17 -14.52
CA THR A 34 -11.34 27.56 -15.69
C THR A 34 -10.41 27.09 -16.82
N VAL A 35 -9.13 26.80 -16.58
CA VAL A 35 -8.26 26.23 -17.65
C VAL A 35 -7.71 24.85 -17.29
N ALA A 36 -7.19 24.66 -16.07
CA ALA A 36 -6.74 23.33 -15.63
C ALA A 36 -7.89 22.35 -15.38
N ARG A 37 -9.01 22.83 -14.79
CA ARG A 37 -10.20 22.00 -14.52
C ARG A 37 -10.96 21.60 -15.79
N THR A 38 -11.01 22.47 -16.79
CA THR A 38 -11.79 22.23 -18.03
C THR A 38 -11.08 21.24 -18.97
N ILE A 39 -9.75 21.14 -18.88
CA ILE A 39 -8.97 20.19 -19.70
C ILE A 39 -9.00 18.77 -19.12
N LEU A 40 -9.15 18.62 -17.80
CA LEU A 40 -9.24 17.33 -17.09
C LEU A 40 -10.66 16.80 -16.90
N SER A 41 -11.70 17.59 -17.18
CA SER A 41 -13.09 17.21 -16.88
C SER A 41 -13.76 16.26 -17.89
N HIS A 42 -13.13 15.96 -19.04
CA HIS A 42 -13.79 15.22 -20.12
C HIS A 42 -13.43 13.73 -20.22
N CYS A 43 -12.51 13.21 -19.40
CA CYS A 43 -12.16 11.78 -19.37
C CYS A 43 -11.78 11.31 -17.94
N PRO A 44 -12.66 10.59 -17.22
CA PRO A 44 -12.40 10.17 -15.83
C PRO A 44 -11.16 9.28 -15.70
N LYS A 45 -10.91 8.39 -16.68
CA LYS A 45 -9.72 7.54 -16.73
C LYS A 45 -8.41 8.33 -16.86
N ALA A 46 -8.40 9.39 -17.67
CA ALA A 46 -7.24 10.26 -17.80
C ALA A 46 -6.91 11.00 -16.49
N ARG A 47 -7.94 11.38 -15.72
CA ARG A 47 -7.75 11.99 -14.38
C ARG A 47 -7.12 11.00 -13.41
N LEU A 48 -7.58 9.75 -13.40
CA LEU A 48 -7.04 8.70 -12.53
C LEU A 48 -5.58 8.35 -12.89
N SER A 49 -5.26 8.23 -14.18
CA SER A 49 -3.86 8.03 -14.62
C SER A 49 -2.97 9.23 -14.30
N ALA A 50 -3.50 10.47 -14.36
CA ALA A 50 -2.76 11.67 -13.99
C ALA A 50 -2.48 11.73 -12.48
N LEU A 51 -3.45 11.34 -11.65
CA LEU A 51 -3.26 11.19 -10.21
C LEU A 51 -2.18 10.14 -9.92
N GLN A 52 -2.25 8.99 -10.59
CA GLN A 52 -1.25 7.93 -10.46
C GLN A 52 0.16 8.39 -10.82
N LEU A 53 0.30 9.09 -11.95
CA LEU A 53 1.56 9.66 -12.38
C LEU A 53 2.07 10.71 -11.38
N GLY A 54 1.21 11.60 -10.92
CA GLY A 54 1.56 12.66 -9.97
C GLY A 54 2.05 12.09 -8.64
N VAL A 55 1.31 11.15 -8.05
CA VAL A 55 1.69 10.47 -6.81
C VAL A 55 3.00 9.72 -6.98
N THR A 56 3.14 8.90 -8.03
CA THR A 56 4.38 8.13 -8.25
C THR A 56 5.58 9.06 -8.41
N LEU A 57 5.42 10.20 -9.08
CA LEU A 57 6.47 11.20 -9.24
C LEU A 57 6.81 11.90 -7.92
N THR A 58 5.82 12.20 -7.08
CA THR A 58 6.06 12.71 -5.72
C THR A 58 6.85 11.70 -4.88
N PHE A 59 6.51 10.41 -4.95
CA PHE A 59 7.25 9.35 -4.24
C PHE A 59 8.66 9.18 -4.79
N PHE A 60 8.85 9.27 -6.10
CA PHE A 60 10.18 9.29 -6.72
C PHE A 60 11.02 10.45 -6.19
N LEU A 61 10.48 11.68 -6.20
CA LEU A 61 11.19 12.84 -5.66
C LEU A 61 11.47 12.71 -4.17
N THR A 62 10.54 12.13 -3.41
CA THR A 62 10.71 11.87 -1.97
C THR A 62 11.82 10.84 -1.74
N PHE A 63 11.87 9.79 -2.58
CA PHE A 63 12.90 8.77 -2.53
C PHE A 63 14.28 9.35 -2.86
N GLU A 64 14.41 10.09 -3.96
CA GLU A 64 15.63 10.81 -4.36
C GLU A 64 16.10 11.79 -3.28
N ALA A 65 15.18 12.60 -2.74
CA ALA A 65 15.49 13.50 -1.64
C ALA A 65 15.93 12.71 -0.39
N SER A 66 15.29 11.59 -0.09
CA SER A 66 15.67 10.75 1.05
C SER A 66 17.06 10.12 0.87
N GLN A 67 17.42 9.69 -0.34
CA GLN A 67 18.78 9.23 -0.62
C GLN A 67 19.80 10.36 -0.47
N THR A 68 19.48 11.54 -1.00
CA THR A 68 20.41 12.68 -1.02
C THR A 68 20.64 13.27 0.37
N TYR A 69 19.60 13.29 1.23
CA TYR A 69 19.63 14.03 2.50
C TYR A 69 19.50 13.17 3.75
N LEU A 70 19.01 11.93 3.66
CA LEU A 70 18.70 11.06 4.81
C LEU A 70 19.56 9.79 4.88
N TRP A 71 20.78 9.81 4.32
CA TRP A 71 21.79 8.73 4.38
C TRP A 71 21.52 7.59 3.38
N ASP A 72 22.55 6.80 3.06
CA ASP A 72 22.45 5.60 2.18
C ASP A 72 21.47 4.53 2.73
N GLY A 73 21.04 4.66 3.99
CA GLY A 73 20.05 3.81 4.66
C GLY A 73 18.61 4.34 4.58
N SER A 74 18.25 5.09 3.54
CA SER A 74 16.94 5.77 3.42
C SER A 74 15.76 4.86 3.02
N ALA A 75 16.03 3.67 2.45
CA ALA A 75 14.98 2.78 1.97
C ALA A 75 14.01 2.28 3.06
N PRO A 76 14.44 1.89 4.28
CA PRO A 76 13.53 1.58 5.39
C PRO A 76 12.66 2.77 5.82
N PHE A 77 13.18 4.01 5.81
CA PHE A 77 12.40 5.21 6.13
C PHE A 77 11.37 5.53 5.05
N PHE A 78 11.76 5.38 3.78
CA PHE A 78 10.85 5.50 2.64
C PHE A 78 9.72 4.46 2.70
N ALA A 79 10.07 3.20 2.93
CA ALA A 79 9.12 2.11 3.08
C ALA A 79 8.19 2.31 4.29
N THR A 80 8.71 2.79 5.42
CA THR A 80 7.89 3.16 6.59
C THR A 80 6.90 4.27 6.24
N THR A 81 7.34 5.29 5.50
CA THR A 81 6.47 6.40 5.09
C THR A 81 5.33 5.90 4.20
N ILE A 82 5.63 5.06 3.20
CA ILE A 82 4.62 4.42 2.34
C ILE A 82 3.66 3.59 3.20
N LEU A 83 4.20 2.72 4.06
CA LEU A 83 3.43 1.83 4.91
C LEU A 83 2.39 2.61 5.72
N LEU A 84 2.83 3.66 6.42
CA LEU A 84 1.98 4.40 7.34
C LEU A 84 0.89 5.16 6.61
N LEU A 85 1.22 5.87 5.52
CA LEU A 85 0.25 6.65 4.76
C LEU A 85 -0.74 5.75 4.00
N CYS A 86 -0.26 4.66 3.37
CA CYS A 86 -1.13 3.73 2.65
C CYS A 86 -2.04 2.95 3.60
N SER A 87 -1.54 2.55 4.78
CA SER A 87 -2.34 1.84 5.77
C SER A 87 -3.44 2.74 6.32
N TYR A 88 -3.13 4.01 6.59
CA TYR A 88 -4.13 5.01 7.00
C TYR A 88 -5.26 5.14 5.97
N GLU A 89 -4.93 5.37 4.70
CA GLU A 89 -5.93 5.50 3.63
C GLU A 89 -6.71 4.19 3.40
N PHE A 90 -6.02 3.05 3.48
CA PHE A 90 -6.66 1.74 3.37
C PHE A 90 -7.68 1.50 4.50
N PHE A 91 -7.36 1.87 5.74
CA PHE A 91 -8.29 1.67 6.86
C PHE A 91 -9.54 2.56 6.75
N TRP A 92 -9.42 3.77 6.18
CA TRP A 92 -10.57 4.58 5.85
C TRP A 92 -11.46 3.90 4.82
N LEU A 93 -10.87 3.41 3.73
CA LEU A 93 -11.61 2.67 2.70
C LEU A 93 -12.28 1.40 3.23
N ALA A 94 -11.58 0.63 4.06
CA ALA A 94 -12.10 -0.55 4.75
C ALA A 94 -13.24 -0.23 5.72
N HIS A 95 -13.19 0.92 6.39
CA HIS A 95 -14.25 1.35 7.28
C HIS A 95 -15.52 1.71 6.52
N HIS A 96 -15.42 2.44 5.41
CA HIS A 96 -16.58 2.79 4.58
C HIS A 96 -17.26 1.56 4.00
N SER A 97 -16.50 0.58 3.49
CA SER A 97 -17.06 -0.69 2.99
C SER A 97 -17.72 -1.51 4.08
N THR A 98 -17.15 -1.54 5.28
CA THR A 98 -17.78 -2.22 6.42
C THR A 98 -19.07 -1.51 6.85
N ARG A 99 -19.13 -0.17 6.80
CA ARG A 99 -20.33 0.61 7.12
C ARG A 99 -21.45 0.42 6.10
N ALA A 100 -21.12 0.45 4.80
CA ALA A 100 -22.08 0.21 3.75
C ALA A 100 -22.75 -1.17 3.93
N LEU A 101 -21.95 -2.20 4.20
CA LEU A 101 -22.47 -3.54 4.49
C LEU A 101 -23.31 -3.60 5.78
N THR A 102 -22.88 -2.89 6.82
CA THR A 102 -23.62 -2.87 8.11
C THR A 102 -24.97 -2.18 7.95
N ALA A 103 -25.03 -1.06 7.22
CA ALA A 103 -26.27 -0.34 6.95
C ALA A 103 -27.27 -1.18 6.11
N GLU A 104 -26.78 -2.06 5.25
CA GLU A 104 -27.62 -3.00 4.50
C GLU A 104 -28.15 -4.14 5.39
N LEU A 105 -27.35 -4.62 6.35
CA LEU A 105 -27.70 -5.74 7.23
C LEU A 105 -28.57 -5.32 8.43
N ASP A 106 -28.41 -4.10 8.93
CA ASP A 106 -29.12 -3.56 10.08
C ASP A 106 -29.43 -2.06 9.89
N PRO A 107 -30.53 -1.72 9.17
CA PRO A 107 -30.86 -0.33 8.83
C PRO A 107 -31.32 0.50 10.04
N ASP A 108 -31.69 -0.14 11.15
CA ASP A 108 -32.11 0.53 12.39
C ASP A 108 -30.92 0.92 13.28
N GLN A 109 -29.71 0.45 12.94
CA GLN A 109 -28.50 0.81 13.67
C GLN A 109 -28.19 2.30 13.42
N PRO A 110 -28.07 3.14 14.47
CA PRO A 110 -27.73 4.54 14.28
C PRO A 110 -26.40 4.61 13.54
N SER A 111 -26.35 5.44 12.50
CA SER A 111 -25.12 5.74 11.76
C SER A 111 -24.16 6.41 12.74
N ASP A 112 -23.35 5.62 13.45
CA ASP A 112 -22.37 6.13 14.39
C ASP A 112 -21.51 7.12 13.58
N GLY A 113 -21.58 8.41 13.90
CA GLY A 113 -21.08 9.47 13.02
C GLY A 113 -19.61 9.22 12.62
N SER A 114 -19.12 9.88 11.58
CA SER A 114 -17.71 9.85 11.13
C SER A 114 -16.73 10.48 12.14
N VAL A 115 -16.92 10.20 13.43
CA VAL A 115 -16.12 10.69 14.53
C VAL A 115 -14.83 9.87 14.53
N ARG A 116 -13.77 10.49 13.99
CA ARG A 116 -12.38 9.97 14.06
C ARG A 116 -12.10 9.45 15.46
N CYS A 117 -11.41 8.33 15.60
CA CYS A 117 -11.29 7.68 16.91
C CYS A 117 -10.60 8.55 17.97
N GLY A 118 -9.75 9.48 17.55
CA GLY A 118 -9.14 10.48 18.43
C GLY A 118 -10.04 11.65 18.82
N GLN A 119 -11.16 11.89 18.13
CA GLN A 119 -11.97 13.09 18.33
C GLN A 119 -12.58 13.15 19.73
N VAL A 120 -13.06 12.01 20.26
CA VAL A 120 -13.59 11.92 21.63
C VAL A 120 -12.55 12.35 22.67
N PHE A 121 -11.30 11.90 22.51
CA PHE A 121 -10.20 12.31 23.39
C PHE A 121 -9.77 13.77 23.15
N ALA A 122 -9.85 14.25 21.91
CA ALA A 122 -9.53 15.64 21.59
C ALA A 122 -10.55 16.60 22.21
N ASP A 123 -11.83 16.26 22.19
CA ASP A 123 -12.91 17.04 22.81
C ASP A 123 -12.75 17.08 24.34
N LEU A 124 -12.39 15.95 24.96
CA LEU A 124 -12.19 15.84 26.40
C LEU A 124 -10.94 16.57 26.93
N PHE A 125 -9.81 16.48 26.23
CA PHE A 125 -8.50 16.91 26.78
C PHE A 125 -7.85 18.07 26.02
N PHE A 126 -8.25 18.33 24.77
CA PHE A 126 -7.59 19.31 23.89
C PHE A 126 -8.57 20.36 23.33
N GLY A 127 -9.78 20.47 23.90
CA GLY A 127 -10.80 21.42 23.44
C GLY A 127 -11.18 21.24 21.97
N GLY A 128 -11.22 19.98 21.51
CA GLY A 128 -11.52 19.59 20.14
C GLY A 128 -10.35 19.72 19.15
N ARG A 129 -9.15 20.12 19.61
CA ARG A 129 -7.97 20.27 18.74
C ARG A 129 -7.30 18.92 18.48
N LEU A 130 -7.77 18.22 17.45
CA LEU A 130 -7.29 16.88 17.07
C LEU A 130 -5.78 16.82 16.78
N HIS A 131 -5.22 17.83 16.11
CA HIS A 131 -3.77 17.89 15.85
C HIS A 131 -2.94 18.02 17.13
N GLY A 132 -3.49 18.63 18.18
CA GLY A 132 -2.83 18.71 19.50
C GLY A 132 -2.72 17.34 20.15
N LEU A 133 -3.83 16.58 20.15
CA LEU A 133 -3.83 15.19 20.59
C LEU A 133 -2.86 14.34 19.76
N ALA A 134 -2.91 14.45 18.43
CA ALA A 134 -2.03 13.71 17.52
C ALA A 134 -0.55 14.00 17.79
N ALA A 135 -0.17 15.26 18.04
CA ALA A 135 1.20 15.61 18.39
C ALA A 135 1.65 14.99 19.73
N THR A 136 0.78 14.99 20.74
CA THR A 136 1.09 14.35 22.03
C THR A 136 1.20 12.84 21.94
N ALA A 137 0.29 12.19 21.19
CA ALA A 137 0.34 10.75 20.93
C ALA A 137 1.63 10.38 20.17
N ALA A 138 2.01 11.18 19.17
CA ALA A 138 3.24 11.01 18.42
C ALA A 138 4.49 11.15 19.29
N ALA A 139 4.55 12.15 20.16
CA ALA A 139 5.66 12.33 21.10
C ALA A 139 5.79 11.15 22.08
N PHE A 140 4.65 10.69 22.63
CA PHE A 140 4.63 9.56 23.55
C PHE A 140 5.05 8.26 22.87
N ALA A 141 4.44 7.91 21.74
CA ALA A 141 4.77 6.68 21.00
C ALA A 141 6.19 6.70 20.44
N GLY A 142 6.66 7.86 19.94
CA GLY A 142 8.05 8.04 19.54
C GLY A 142 9.03 7.74 20.68
N GLY A 143 8.75 8.23 21.89
CA GLY A 143 9.53 7.92 23.08
C GLY A 143 9.48 6.44 23.48
N VAL A 144 8.30 5.81 23.43
CA VAL A 144 8.15 4.37 23.71
C VAL A 144 8.95 3.54 22.70
N TYR A 145 8.79 3.81 21.41
CA TYR A 145 9.52 3.09 20.36
C TYR A 145 11.02 3.31 20.44
N TYR A 146 11.47 4.52 20.78
CA TYR A 146 12.87 4.81 21.04
C TYR A 146 13.40 3.92 22.17
N ILE A 147 12.73 3.90 23.33
CA ILE A 147 13.13 3.09 24.48
C ILE A 147 13.14 1.60 24.13
N CYS A 148 12.10 1.11 23.47
CA CYS A 148 12.00 -0.28 23.03
C CYS A 148 13.12 -0.64 22.03
N SER A 149 13.46 0.25 21.11
CA SER A 149 14.54 0.04 20.15
C SER A 149 15.89 0.02 20.84
N VAL A 150 16.15 0.94 21.78
CA VAL A 150 17.39 0.97 22.57
C VAL A 150 17.54 -0.32 23.39
N TYR A 151 16.49 -0.70 24.12
CA TYR A 151 16.50 -1.89 24.97
C TYR A 151 16.62 -3.17 24.13
N GLY A 152 15.88 -3.25 23.02
CA GLY A 152 15.96 -4.34 22.06
C GLY A 152 17.39 -4.51 21.53
N ILE A 153 18.01 -3.44 21.03
CA ILE A 153 19.39 -3.51 20.52
C ILE A 153 20.37 -3.94 21.62
N GLN A 154 20.24 -3.42 22.84
CA GLN A 154 21.08 -3.80 23.98
C GLN A 154 20.93 -5.28 24.36
N ALA A 155 19.73 -5.84 24.24
CA ALA A 155 19.50 -7.26 24.49
C ALA A 155 20.03 -8.15 23.34
N LEU A 156 20.05 -7.62 22.11
CA LEU A 156 20.35 -8.37 20.89
C LEU A 156 21.84 -8.36 20.48
N THR A 157 22.64 -7.42 20.99
CA THR A 157 24.02 -7.23 20.54
C THR A 157 25.01 -7.03 21.69
N SER A 158 26.09 -7.82 21.67
CA SER A 158 27.24 -7.66 22.59
C SER A 158 28.33 -6.73 22.07
N ALA A 159 28.32 -6.41 20.76
CA ALA A 159 29.25 -5.48 20.11
C ALA A 159 28.66 -4.99 18.78
N SER A 160 27.93 -3.87 18.77
CA SER A 160 27.42 -3.26 17.54
C SER A 160 28.09 -1.91 17.26
N GLY A 161 28.27 -1.57 15.97
CA GLY A 161 28.71 -0.23 15.56
C GLY A 161 27.72 0.86 16.00
N ILE A 162 28.24 2.07 16.25
CA ILE A 162 27.44 3.24 16.69
C ILE A 162 26.36 3.61 15.65
N GLU A 163 26.65 3.42 14.36
CA GLU A 163 25.75 3.78 13.26
C GLU A 163 24.52 2.87 13.19
N TYR A 164 24.68 1.56 13.36
CA TYR A 164 23.57 0.61 13.47
C TYR A 164 22.57 0.98 14.57
N HIS A 165 23.09 1.30 15.76
CA HIS A 165 22.25 1.69 16.89
C HIS A 165 21.47 2.98 16.60
N ARG A 166 22.14 3.97 16.01
CA ARG A 166 21.52 5.25 15.65
C ARG A 166 20.43 5.07 14.59
N THR A 167 20.66 4.24 13.59
CA THR A 167 19.70 4.03 12.48
C THR A 167 18.44 3.32 12.95
N ILE A 168 18.55 2.24 13.72
CA ILE A 168 17.36 1.53 14.25
C ILE A 168 16.59 2.40 15.23
N THR A 169 17.26 3.12 16.13
CA THR A 169 16.56 4.00 17.08
C THR A 169 15.89 5.17 16.38
N ALA A 170 16.50 5.73 15.33
CA ALA A 170 15.88 6.75 14.49
C ALA A 170 14.66 6.19 13.73
N LEU A 171 14.77 4.99 13.14
CA LEU A 171 13.67 4.35 12.42
C LEU A 171 12.51 4.01 13.37
N GLY A 172 12.81 3.44 14.53
CA GLY A 172 11.83 3.14 15.57
C GLY A 172 11.09 4.39 16.02
N THR A 173 11.82 5.47 16.32
CA THR A 173 11.23 6.75 16.69
C THR A 173 10.34 7.29 15.57
N PHE A 174 10.82 7.26 14.33
CA PHE A 174 10.07 7.73 13.16
C PHE A 174 8.78 6.92 12.94
N ALA A 175 8.85 5.59 12.99
CA ALA A 175 7.70 4.71 12.87
C ALA A 175 6.70 4.93 14.02
N GLY A 176 7.17 5.11 15.26
CA GLY A 176 6.34 5.39 16.42
C GLY A 176 5.62 6.74 16.32
N VAL A 177 6.34 7.80 15.94
CA VAL A 177 5.79 9.15 15.72
C VAL A 177 4.72 9.10 14.62
N GLY A 178 5.05 8.53 13.46
CA GLY A 178 4.15 8.53 12.31
C GLY A 178 2.90 7.66 12.53
N SER A 179 3.07 6.44 13.05
CA SER A 179 1.94 5.53 13.31
C SER A 179 0.99 6.09 14.36
N ALA A 180 1.50 6.67 15.45
CA ALA A 180 0.66 7.26 16.48
C ALA A 180 -0.02 8.54 16.01
N TYR A 181 0.68 9.41 15.29
CA TYR A 181 0.08 10.62 14.71
C TYR A 181 -1.13 10.26 13.84
N LEU A 182 -0.95 9.33 12.90
CA LEU A 182 -2.00 8.91 11.97
C LEU A 182 -3.10 8.09 12.66
N SER A 183 -2.78 7.33 13.70
CA SER A 183 -3.76 6.51 14.43
C SER A 183 -4.89 7.36 15.04
N VAL A 184 -4.59 8.60 15.43
CA VAL A 184 -5.58 9.55 15.99
C VAL A 184 -6.62 9.95 14.94
N PHE A 185 -6.22 9.98 13.66
CA PHE A 185 -7.09 10.31 12.53
C PHE A 185 -7.79 9.09 11.95
N CYS A 186 -7.51 7.88 12.42
CA CYS A 186 -8.19 6.68 11.92
C CYS A 186 -9.70 6.71 12.21
N PRO A 187 -10.50 6.02 11.40
CA PRO A 187 -11.96 6.02 11.58
C PRO A 187 -12.39 5.26 12.84
N THR A 188 -11.61 4.26 13.28
CA THR A 188 -11.94 3.48 14.47
C THR A 188 -10.69 3.17 15.30
N TRP A 189 -10.87 2.93 16.59
CA TRP A 189 -9.76 2.59 17.50
C TRP A 189 -9.01 1.32 17.06
N ALA A 190 -9.68 0.37 16.43
CA ALA A 190 -9.05 -0.87 15.96
C ALA A 190 -8.20 -0.64 14.70
N ALA A 191 -8.61 0.28 13.82
CA ALA A 191 -7.76 0.78 12.74
C ALA A 191 -6.53 1.51 13.28
N GLY A 192 -6.72 2.41 14.26
CA GLY A 192 -5.61 3.10 14.92
C GLY A 192 -4.63 2.13 15.58
N LEU A 193 -5.13 1.11 16.29
CA LEU A 193 -4.30 0.09 16.92
C LEU A 193 -3.58 -0.79 15.88
N SER A 194 -4.26 -1.17 14.80
CA SER A 194 -3.63 -1.93 13.70
C SER A 194 -2.51 -1.14 13.06
N LEU A 195 -2.66 0.18 12.90
CA LEU A 195 -1.62 1.05 12.36
C LEU A 195 -0.39 1.12 13.27
N LEU A 196 -0.59 1.19 14.60
CA LEU A 196 0.50 1.07 15.57
C LEU A 196 1.19 -0.30 15.47
N CYS A 197 0.43 -1.39 15.37
CA CYS A 197 1.00 -2.72 15.18
C CYS A 197 1.80 -2.83 13.89
N PHE A 198 1.31 -2.30 12.78
CA PHE A 198 2.04 -2.32 11.49
C PHE A 198 3.36 -1.55 11.59
N GLY A 199 3.37 -0.40 12.26
CA GLY A 199 4.59 0.35 12.56
C GLY A 199 5.58 -0.47 13.39
N SER A 200 5.12 -1.13 14.46
CA SER A 200 5.97 -2.00 15.29
C SER A 200 6.55 -3.18 14.51
N PHE A 201 5.72 -3.93 13.77
CA PHE A 201 6.18 -5.07 12.98
C PHE A 201 7.16 -4.66 11.90
N PHE A 202 6.97 -3.49 11.29
CA PHE A 202 7.88 -3.01 10.26
C PHE A 202 9.26 -2.65 10.83
N VAL A 203 9.31 -2.09 12.05
CA VAL A 203 10.58 -1.89 12.77
C VAL A 203 11.28 -3.23 12.96
N PHE A 204 10.57 -4.27 13.42
CA PHE A 204 11.16 -5.61 13.59
C PHE A 204 11.71 -6.20 12.29
N VAL A 205 10.95 -6.17 11.18
CA VAL A 205 11.44 -6.61 9.86
C VAL A 205 12.68 -5.84 9.44
N SER A 206 12.74 -4.54 9.77
CA SER A 206 13.83 -3.67 9.33
C SER A 206 15.11 -3.84 10.14
N ILE A 207 15.09 -4.52 11.30
CA ILE A 207 16.29 -4.78 12.10
C ILE A 207 17.31 -5.56 11.27
N ASP A 208 16.88 -6.66 10.65
CA ASP A 208 17.76 -7.55 9.88
C ASP A 208 18.26 -6.85 8.60
N ALA A 209 17.37 -6.11 7.92
CA ALA A 209 17.73 -5.31 6.75
C ALA A 209 18.79 -4.24 7.09
N ILE A 210 18.66 -3.53 8.22
CA ILE A 210 19.63 -2.53 8.66
C ILE A 210 20.93 -3.19 9.15
N ALA A 211 20.85 -4.35 9.81
CA ALA A 211 22.02 -5.10 10.25
C ALA A 211 22.89 -5.50 9.05
N PHE A 212 22.25 -5.96 7.99
CA PHE A 212 22.90 -6.28 6.72
C PHE A 212 23.56 -5.05 6.09
N GLN A 213 22.85 -3.93 5.95
CA GLN A 213 23.41 -2.67 5.40
C GLN A 213 24.64 -2.19 6.17
N GLN A 214 24.62 -2.31 7.49
CA GLN A 214 25.68 -1.81 8.34
C GLN A 214 26.83 -2.82 8.52
N SER A 215 26.83 -3.93 7.77
CA SER A 215 27.83 -5.00 7.84
C SER A 215 28.04 -5.57 9.25
N VAL A 216 27.00 -5.55 10.09
CA VAL A 216 27.06 -6.07 11.46
C VAL A 216 26.90 -7.59 11.43
N LEU A 217 28.03 -8.30 11.29
CA LEU A 217 28.10 -9.75 11.09
C LEU A 217 27.63 -10.62 12.27
N THR A 218 27.37 -10.05 13.45
CA THR A 218 26.99 -10.81 14.65
C THR A 218 25.81 -10.16 15.36
N HIS A 219 24.59 -10.41 14.88
CA HIS A 219 23.37 -10.22 15.68
C HIS A 219 22.85 -11.62 16.08
N GLN A 220 22.48 -11.81 17.35
CA GLN A 220 22.10 -13.13 17.88
C GLN A 220 20.67 -13.56 17.52
N PHE A 221 19.96 -12.79 16.70
CA PHE A 221 18.51 -12.85 16.60
C PHE A 221 18.05 -12.64 15.18
N VAL A 222 18.02 -13.73 14.42
CA VAL A 222 17.38 -13.76 13.10
C VAL A 222 15.88 -13.91 13.34
N ILE A 223 15.10 -12.89 13.00
CA ILE A 223 13.63 -13.00 13.03
C ILE A 223 13.22 -13.60 11.70
N ASP A 224 12.66 -14.81 11.70
CA ASP A 224 12.05 -15.33 10.48
C ASP A 224 10.87 -14.43 10.09
N SER A 225 11.00 -13.78 8.93
CA SER A 225 9.95 -12.94 8.37
C SER A 225 8.62 -13.70 8.31
N GLY A 226 8.63 -14.99 7.97
CA GLY A 226 7.41 -15.81 7.93
C GLY A 226 6.73 -15.94 9.31
N GLU A 227 7.52 -16.11 10.36
CA GLU A 227 7.02 -16.16 11.74
C GLU A 227 6.45 -14.81 12.16
N LEU A 228 7.16 -13.71 11.89
CA LEU A 228 6.69 -12.37 12.21
C LEU A 228 5.39 -12.03 11.47
N TYR A 229 5.26 -12.46 10.21
CA TYR A 229 4.03 -12.36 9.43
C TYR A 229 2.87 -13.12 10.10
N ALA A 230 3.12 -14.35 10.54
CA ALA A 230 2.11 -15.17 11.22
C ALA A 230 1.69 -14.58 12.57
N GLN A 231 2.65 -14.11 13.37
CA GLN A 231 2.41 -13.45 14.65
C GLN A 231 1.64 -12.13 14.45
N GLY A 232 2.02 -11.34 13.46
CA GLY A 232 1.35 -10.08 13.13
C GLY A 232 -0.08 -10.28 12.66
N GLY A 233 -0.31 -11.22 11.73
CA GLY A 233 -1.65 -11.59 11.29
C GLY A 233 -2.52 -12.12 12.45
N SER A 234 -1.95 -12.96 13.31
CA SER A 234 -2.64 -13.52 14.48
C SER A 234 -3.04 -12.44 15.49
N LEU A 235 -2.15 -11.48 15.76
CA LEU A 235 -2.45 -10.35 16.64
C LEU A 235 -3.57 -9.49 16.06
N VAL A 236 -3.52 -9.18 14.77
CA VAL A 236 -4.58 -8.42 14.08
C VAL A 236 -5.93 -9.14 14.20
N ILE A 237 -5.97 -10.46 13.96
CA ILE A 237 -7.19 -11.26 14.13
C ILE A 237 -7.69 -11.19 15.57
N ALA A 238 -6.81 -11.40 16.56
CA ALA A 238 -7.16 -11.37 17.97
C ALA A 238 -7.77 -10.01 18.37
N LEU A 239 -7.18 -8.90 17.93
CA LEU A 239 -7.66 -7.55 18.21
C LEU A 239 -9.07 -7.29 17.65
N MET A 240 -9.42 -7.89 16.51
CA MET A 240 -10.74 -7.71 15.90
C MET A 240 -11.79 -8.65 16.49
N LEU A 241 -11.42 -9.85 16.94
CA LEU A 241 -12.35 -10.83 17.52
C LEU A 241 -13.02 -10.34 18.81
N PHE A 242 -12.38 -9.43 19.56
CA PHE A 242 -12.95 -8.87 20.80
C PHE A 242 -13.95 -7.73 20.57
N ARG A 243 -14.35 -7.43 19.33
CA ARG A 243 -15.38 -6.42 19.07
C ARG A 243 -16.80 -6.96 19.18
N PRO A 244 -17.71 -6.26 19.88
CA PRO A 244 -19.11 -6.65 19.97
C PRO A 244 -19.87 -6.24 18.69
N VAL A 245 -19.73 -7.01 17.62
CA VAL A 245 -20.43 -6.80 16.34
C VAL A 245 -20.99 -8.13 15.82
N LEU A 246 -21.97 -8.08 14.91
CA LEU A 246 -22.49 -9.28 14.26
C LEU A 246 -21.36 -10.13 13.67
N PRO A 247 -21.44 -11.47 13.74
CA PRO A 247 -20.36 -12.37 13.29
C PRO A 247 -19.90 -12.12 11.85
N LEU A 248 -20.82 -11.81 10.94
CA LEU A 248 -20.52 -11.53 9.53
C LEU A 248 -19.70 -10.23 9.38
N VAL A 249 -20.08 -9.17 10.11
CA VAL A 249 -19.38 -7.87 10.09
C VAL A 249 -17.99 -8.01 10.71
N SER A 250 -17.87 -8.76 11.81
CA SER A 250 -16.57 -9.09 12.42
C SER A 250 -15.67 -9.87 11.47
N LEU A 251 -16.20 -10.84 10.72
CA LEU A 251 -15.45 -11.58 9.71
C LEU A 251 -14.93 -10.65 8.60
N VAL A 252 -15.81 -9.80 8.07
CA VAL A 252 -15.44 -8.83 7.02
C VAL A 252 -14.40 -7.84 7.53
N LEU A 253 -14.51 -7.36 8.76
CA LEU A 253 -13.51 -6.49 9.39
C LEU A 253 -12.15 -7.21 9.51
N ILE A 254 -12.14 -8.45 10.00
CA ILE A 254 -10.92 -9.28 10.07
C ILE A 254 -10.30 -9.41 8.67
N CYS A 255 -11.11 -9.76 7.66
CA CYS A 255 -10.65 -9.89 6.29
C CYS A 255 -10.03 -8.58 5.79
N HIS A 256 -10.67 -7.43 5.99
CA HIS A 256 -10.11 -6.14 5.58
C HIS A 256 -8.75 -5.87 6.24
N HIS A 257 -8.62 -6.06 7.55
CA HIS A 257 -7.37 -5.81 8.24
C HIS A 257 -6.25 -6.78 7.83
N LEU A 258 -6.56 -8.06 7.64
CA LEU A 258 -5.62 -9.05 7.10
C LEU A 258 -5.21 -8.72 5.67
N VAL A 259 -6.15 -8.29 4.85
CA VAL A 259 -5.90 -7.86 3.48
C VAL A 259 -5.04 -6.61 3.44
N GLY A 260 -5.29 -5.62 4.31
CA GLY A 260 -4.42 -4.45 4.47
C GLY A 260 -3.01 -4.84 4.92
N PHE A 261 -2.89 -5.81 5.82
CA PHE A 261 -1.62 -6.38 6.24
C PHE A 261 -0.89 -7.08 5.07
N MET A 262 -1.56 -7.93 4.31
CA MET A 262 -0.94 -8.64 3.18
C MET A 262 -0.64 -7.71 1.99
N PHE A 263 -1.50 -6.74 1.72
CA PHE A 263 -1.35 -5.86 0.57
C PHE A 263 -0.39 -4.71 0.87
N VAL A 264 -0.62 -3.93 1.92
CA VAL A 264 0.21 -2.75 2.21
C VAL A 264 1.49 -3.16 2.93
N PHE A 265 1.37 -3.86 4.07
CA PHE A 265 2.53 -4.28 4.85
C PHE A 265 3.38 -5.32 4.10
N GLY A 266 2.75 -6.28 3.43
CA GLY A 266 3.35 -7.18 2.43
C GLY A 266 4.32 -6.48 1.49
N CYS A 267 3.78 -5.58 0.68
CA CYS A 267 4.56 -4.86 -0.33
C CYS A 267 5.65 -3.98 0.29
N CYS A 268 5.40 -3.31 1.42
CA CYS A 268 6.41 -2.48 2.07
C CYS A 268 7.54 -3.32 2.68
N SER A 269 7.23 -4.48 3.25
CA SER A 269 8.24 -5.40 3.80
C SER A 269 9.15 -5.97 2.71
N ALA A 270 8.63 -6.18 1.50
CA ALA A 270 9.43 -6.65 0.38
C ALA A 270 10.52 -5.64 0.00
N ILE A 271 10.28 -4.33 0.20
CA ILE A 271 11.33 -3.31 0.07
C ILE A 271 12.47 -3.58 1.06
N SER A 272 12.16 -3.90 2.32
CA SER A 272 13.18 -4.30 3.30
C SER A 272 13.88 -5.61 2.89
N GLY A 273 13.13 -6.57 2.32
CA GLY A 273 13.69 -7.81 1.79
C GLY A 273 14.63 -7.62 0.60
N TYR A 274 14.49 -6.55 -0.19
CA TYR A 274 15.45 -6.21 -1.25
C TYR A 274 16.82 -5.93 -0.65
N ILE A 275 16.83 -5.17 0.44
CA ILE A 275 18.04 -4.74 1.14
C ILE A 275 18.74 -5.92 1.81
N GLU A 276 17.99 -6.87 2.36
CA GLU A 276 18.55 -8.04 3.03
C GLU A 276 19.28 -9.00 2.06
N HIS A 277 18.82 -9.07 0.81
CA HIS A 277 19.26 -10.10 -0.14
C HIS A 277 20.19 -9.55 -1.24
N LEU A 278 20.15 -8.25 -1.53
CA LEU A 278 21.03 -7.59 -2.50
C LEU A 278 22.07 -6.75 -1.78
N ASP A 279 23.20 -6.51 -2.45
CA ASP A 279 24.10 -5.42 -2.06
C ASP A 279 23.31 -4.10 -2.01
N GLN A 280 23.69 -3.20 -1.11
CA GLN A 280 22.92 -2.00 -0.79
C GLN A 280 22.65 -1.14 -2.02
N ASP A 281 23.68 -0.91 -2.84
CA ASP A 281 23.57 -0.16 -4.10
C ASP A 281 22.65 -0.85 -5.11
N ALA A 282 22.70 -2.17 -5.18
CA ALA A 282 21.85 -2.96 -6.07
C ALA A 282 20.38 -2.96 -5.63
N ALA A 283 20.10 -3.03 -4.32
CA ALA A 283 18.76 -2.91 -3.76
C ALA A 283 18.14 -1.54 -4.06
N VAL A 284 18.94 -0.48 -3.88
CA VAL A 284 18.55 0.91 -4.14
C VAL A 284 18.29 1.13 -5.64
N ASN A 285 19.21 0.69 -6.50
CA ASN A 285 19.05 0.79 -7.96
C ASN A 285 17.85 0.00 -8.47
N LEU A 286 17.56 -1.17 -7.86
CA LEU A 286 16.37 -1.95 -8.21
C LEU A 286 15.09 -1.20 -7.83
N LEU A 287 15.01 -0.67 -6.61
CA LEU A 287 13.85 0.11 -6.17
C LEU A 287 13.63 1.35 -7.05
N LEU A 288 14.72 2.02 -7.44
CA LEU A 288 14.70 3.11 -8.41
C LEU A 288 14.16 2.65 -9.77
N GLY A 289 14.60 1.48 -10.23
CA GLY A 289 14.08 0.82 -11.42
C GLY A 289 12.57 0.57 -11.35
N VAL A 290 12.09 0.03 -10.23
CA VAL A 290 10.65 -0.22 -9.99
C VAL A 290 9.85 1.08 -10.03
N LEU A 291 10.37 2.16 -9.45
CA LEU A 291 9.75 3.50 -9.52
C LEU A 291 9.63 3.99 -10.96
N TRP A 292 10.71 3.92 -11.74
CA TRP A 292 10.71 4.31 -13.16
C TRP A 292 9.78 3.46 -14.02
N VAL A 293 9.69 2.15 -13.76
CA VAL A 293 8.72 1.25 -14.40
C VAL A 293 7.29 1.71 -14.10
N SER A 294 6.98 2.04 -12.84
CA SER A 294 5.66 2.56 -12.46
C SER A 294 5.35 3.90 -13.13
N ILE A 295 6.32 4.82 -13.20
CA ILE A 295 6.19 6.11 -13.91
C ILE A 295 5.91 5.89 -15.40
N GLY A 296 6.71 5.05 -16.07
CA GLY A 296 6.54 4.75 -17.49
C GLY A 296 5.20 4.10 -17.81
N ALA A 297 4.76 3.15 -16.98
CA ALA A 297 3.45 2.51 -17.09
C ALA A 297 2.30 3.52 -16.90
N SER A 298 2.40 4.42 -15.93
CA SER A 298 1.40 5.46 -15.65
C SER A 298 1.35 6.52 -16.75
N LEU A 299 2.51 6.95 -17.25
CA LEU A 299 2.65 7.95 -18.30
C LEU A 299 2.05 7.47 -19.63
N THR A 300 2.33 6.23 -20.02
CA THR A 300 1.78 5.66 -21.27
C THR A 300 0.26 5.56 -21.22
N GLN A 301 -0.31 5.10 -20.10
CA GLN A 301 -1.77 5.09 -19.90
C GLN A 301 -2.37 6.50 -19.97
N PHE A 302 -1.76 7.47 -19.28
CA PHE A 302 -2.21 8.86 -19.33
C PHE A 302 -2.21 9.42 -20.76
N MET A 303 -1.12 9.20 -21.49
CA MET A 303 -0.98 9.66 -22.88
C MET A 303 -2.02 9.01 -23.79
N TRP A 304 -2.31 7.72 -23.60
CA TRP A 304 -3.32 7.02 -24.39
C TRP A 304 -4.74 7.53 -24.14
N HIS A 305 -5.15 7.64 -22.88
CA HIS A 305 -6.47 8.18 -22.52
C HIS A 305 -6.65 9.62 -23.01
N ARG A 306 -5.56 10.40 -23.05
CA ARG A 306 -5.61 11.79 -23.51
C ARG A 306 -5.62 11.95 -25.03
N LEU A 307 -4.83 11.14 -25.75
CA LEU A 307 -4.58 11.32 -27.18
C LEU A 307 -5.43 10.42 -28.08
N VAL A 308 -5.72 9.18 -27.66
CA VAL A 308 -6.25 8.14 -28.54
C VAL A 308 -7.72 7.84 -28.27
N GLU A 309 -8.16 7.92 -27.02
CA GLU A 309 -9.56 7.65 -26.64
C GLU A 309 -10.54 8.66 -27.28
N LYS A 310 -10.10 9.89 -27.53
CA LYS A 310 -10.85 10.89 -28.31
C LYS A 310 -10.94 10.60 -29.82
N ALA A 311 -10.04 9.79 -30.37
CA ALA A 311 -9.89 9.58 -31.81
C ALA A 311 -10.49 8.26 -32.31
N ARG A 312 -10.59 7.22 -31.46
CA ARG A 312 -11.08 5.89 -31.88
C ARG A 312 -11.80 5.15 -30.74
N GLN A 313 -13.08 5.45 -30.54
CA GLN A 313 -13.97 4.62 -29.70
C GLN A 313 -14.44 3.32 -30.38
N SER A 314 -14.28 3.16 -31.70
CA SER A 314 -14.91 2.07 -32.46
C SER A 314 -14.02 0.87 -32.81
N TRP A 315 -12.71 0.91 -32.51
CA TRP A 315 -11.74 -0.03 -33.13
C TRP A 315 -11.12 -1.06 -32.20
N TYR A 316 -11.15 -0.87 -30.89
CA TYR A 316 -10.59 -1.83 -29.92
C TYR A 316 -11.71 -2.57 -29.20
N GLY A 317 -11.65 -3.90 -29.18
CA GLY A 317 -12.60 -4.73 -28.45
C GLY A 317 -12.53 -4.44 -26.95
N ASN A 318 -13.69 -4.20 -26.32
CA ASN A 318 -13.84 -3.91 -24.89
C ASN A 318 -13.69 -5.17 -24.04
N VAL A 319 -12.54 -5.86 -24.13
CA VAL A 319 -12.24 -7.01 -23.27
C VAL A 319 -11.73 -6.50 -21.94
N ARG A 320 -12.57 -6.60 -20.91
CA ARG A 320 -12.28 -6.21 -19.52
C ARG A 320 -11.56 -7.34 -18.79
N LEU A 321 -10.60 -6.99 -17.93
CA LEU A 321 -9.87 -7.96 -17.10
C LEU A 321 -10.81 -8.69 -16.13
N VAL A 322 -11.75 -7.96 -15.52
CA VAL A 322 -12.81 -8.50 -14.66
C VAL A 322 -14.15 -7.94 -15.14
N PRO A 323 -14.97 -8.72 -15.85
CA PRO A 323 -16.22 -8.23 -16.46
C PRO A 323 -17.22 -7.65 -15.45
N CYS A 324 -17.23 -8.18 -14.23
CA CYS A 324 -18.18 -7.80 -13.17
C CYS A 324 -17.95 -6.39 -12.59
N LEU A 325 -16.74 -5.83 -12.73
CA LEU A 325 -16.36 -4.51 -12.22
C LEU A 325 -16.70 -3.35 -13.19
N VAL A 326 -17.40 -3.68 -14.28
CA VAL A 326 -17.87 -2.74 -15.30
C VAL A 326 -16.78 -1.69 -15.67
N ASP A 327 -16.99 -0.42 -15.37
CA ASP A 327 -16.14 0.69 -15.82
C ASP A 327 -14.84 0.84 -15.02
N ASP A 328 -14.77 0.19 -13.84
CA ASP A 328 -13.62 0.20 -12.96
C ASP A 328 -12.61 -0.93 -13.25
N SER A 329 -12.99 -1.90 -14.09
CA SER A 329 -12.05 -2.93 -14.54
C SER A 329 -11.08 -2.36 -15.59
N PRO A 330 -9.76 -2.59 -15.44
CA PRO A 330 -8.83 -2.28 -16.52
C PRO A 330 -9.16 -3.11 -17.77
N LEU A 331 -8.98 -2.51 -18.94
CA LEU A 331 -9.14 -3.17 -20.23
C LEU A 331 -7.84 -3.89 -20.61
N LEU A 332 -7.92 -5.00 -21.34
CA LEU A 332 -6.75 -5.81 -21.69
C LEU A 332 -5.70 -4.99 -22.47
N TYR A 333 -6.15 -4.05 -23.31
CA TYR A 333 -5.24 -3.14 -24.01
C TYR A 333 -4.57 -2.13 -23.05
N GLU A 334 -5.22 -1.70 -21.97
CA GLU A 334 -4.64 -0.80 -20.97
C GLU A 334 -3.53 -1.52 -20.19
N VAL A 335 -3.70 -2.82 -19.95
CA VAL A 335 -2.67 -3.69 -19.39
C VAL A 335 -1.50 -3.78 -20.36
N GLY A 336 -1.73 -4.15 -21.61
CA GLY A 336 -0.67 -4.25 -22.63
C GLY A 336 0.10 -2.95 -22.84
N LEU A 337 -0.60 -1.81 -22.87
CA LEU A 337 0.00 -0.49 -22.97
C LEU A 337 0.85 -0.14 -21.75
N SER A 338 0.35 -0.43 -20.55
CA SER A 338 1.12 -0.18 -19.32
C SER A 338 2.36 -1.07 -19.24
N SER A 339 2.28 -2.33 -19.68
CA SER A 339 3.43 -3.22 -19.80
C SER A 339 4.48 -2.64 -20.72
N PHE A 340 4.07 -2.12 -21.89
CA PHE A 340 4.97 -1.43 -22.80
C PHE A 340 5.60 -0.18 -22.16
N GLY A 341 4.80 0.64 -21.45
CA GLY A 341 5.31 1.78 -20.70
C GLY A 341 6.27 1.41 -19.59
N GLY A 342 6.03 0.30 -18.90
CA GLY A 342 6.93 -0.24 -17.90
C GLY A 342 8.26 -0.70 -18.48
N MET A 343 8.25 -1.33 -19.66
CA MET A 343 9.47 -1.68 -20.39
C MET A 343 10.28 -0.41 -20.73
N LEU A 344 9.62 0.64 -21.23
CA LEU A 344 10.28 1.92 -21.49
C LEU A 344 10.84 2.54 -20.20
N GLY A 345 10.09 2.50 -19.10
CA GLY A 345 10.55 2.95 -17.79
C GLY A 345 11.82 2.23 -17.34
N MET A 346 11.85 0.90 -17.45
CA MET A 346 13.05 0.10 -17.15
C MET A 346 14.22 0.42 -18.07
N LEU A 347 13.96 0.68 -19.36
CA LEU A 347 14.98 1.10 -20.32
C LEU A 347 15.64 2.41 -19.85
N PHE A 348 14.83 3.40 -19.46
CA PHE A 348 15.30 4.68 -18.93
C PHE A 348 16.08 4.49 -17.63
N ALA A 349 15.56 3.69 -16.69
CA ALA A 349 16.22 3.42 -15.43
C ALA A 349 17.60 2.78 -15.64
N SER A 350 17.71 1.85 -16.60
CA SER A 350 18.96 1.15 -16.92
C SER A 350 20.03 2.06 -17.55
N PHE A 351 19.69 3.25 -18.03
CA PHE A 351 20.67 4.25 -18.46
C PHE A 351 21.23 5.08 -17.30
N TYR A 352 20.47 5.20 -16.20
CA TYR A 352 20.81 6.06 -15.07
C TYR A 352 21.38 5.27 -13.88
N ALA A 353 20.92 4.03 -13.69
CA ALA A 353 21.29 3.17 -12.57
C ALA A 353 21.68 1.77 -13.06
N ASP A 354 22.69 1.19 -12.41
CA ASP A 354 23.12 -0.16 -12.70
C ASP A 354 22.22 -1.18 -11.99
N ILE A 355 21.15 -1.56 -12.71
CA ILE A 355 20.20 -2.57 -12.25
C ILE A 355 20.79 -3.97 -12.56
N VAL A 356 20.60 -4.94 -11.68
CA VAL A 356 21.11 -6.31 -11.90
C VAL A 356 20.40 -7.00 -13.07
N GLY A 357 21.15 -7.78 -13.85
CA GLY A 357 20.64 -8.65 -14.92
C GLY A 357 20.94 -8.16 -16.35
N SER A 358 20.64 -9.00 -17.35
CA SER A 358 20.82 -8.61 -18.76
C SER A 358 19.75 -7.62 -19.22
N TRP A 359 20.05 -6.77 -20.22
CA TRP A 359 19.08 -5.84 -20.80
C TRP A 359 17.77 -6.51 -21.23
N THR A 360 17.86 -7.72 -21.80
CA THR A 360 16.67 -8.46 -22.24
C THR A 360 15.86 -8.95 -21.04
N ALA A 361 16.51 -9.48 -20.00
CA ALA A 361 15.84 -9.94 -18.79
C ALA A 361 15.13 -8.78 -18.08
N LYS A 362 15.79 -7.62 -17.93
CA LYS A 362 15.21 -6.42 -17.33
C LYS A 362 13.91 -6.00 -18.02
N LEU A 363 13.93 -5.89 -19.35
CA LEU A 363 12.78 -5.43 -20.14
C LEU A 363 11.63 -6.44 -20.12
N VAL A 364 11.94 -7.72 -20.41
CA VAL A 364 10.90 -8.76 -20.47
C VAL A 364 10.26 -8.95 -19.10
N TYR A 365 11.07 -9.01 -18.04
CA TYR A 365 10.55 -9.16 -16.68
C TYR A 365 9.70 -7.95 -16.28
N SER A 366 10.13 -6.72 -16.58
CA SER A 366 9.34 -5.51 -16.32
C SER A 366 7.97 -5.55 -16.98
N GLY A 367 7.90 -5.97 -18.25
CA GLY A 367 6.63 -6.09 -18.98
C GLY A 367 5.66 -7.07 -18.31
N ILE A 368 6.17 -8.23 -17.88
CA ILE A 368 5.40 -9.27 -17.18
C ILE A 368 5.00 -8.80 -15.78
N ALA A 369 5.92 -8.22 -15.03
CA ALA A 369 5.69 -7.71 -13.68
C ALA A 369 4.61 -6.62 -13.67
N VAL A 370 4.62 -5.72 -14.66
CA VAL A 370 3.55 -4.72 -14.81
C VAL A 370 2.23 -5.36 -15.18
N ALA A 371 2.22 -6.37 -16.06
CA ALA A 371 0.98 -7.10 -16.38
C ALA A 371 0.39 -7.75 -15.12
N LEU A 372 1.22 -8.39 -14.30
CA LEU A 372 0.82 -8.98 -13.01
C LEU A 372 0.36 -7.91 -12.01
N ALA A 373 1.07 -6.80 -11.89
CA ALA A 373 0.71 -5.71 -10.98
C ALA A 373 -0.65 -5.08 -11.31
N ASN A 374 -1.05 -5.07 -12.59
CA ASN A 374 -2.38 -4.59 -12.99
C ASN A 374 -3.53 -5.44 -12.46
N PHE A 375 -3.31 -6.70 -12.06
CA PHE A 375 -4.33 -7.50 -11.35
C PHE A 375 -4.63 -6.97 -9.95
N GLY A 376 -3.75 -6.13 -9.37
CA GLY A 376 -4.02 -5.43 -8.12
C GLY A 376 -5.07 -4.30 -8.25
N ARG A 377 -5.30 -3.77 -9.46
CA ARG A 377 -6.27 -2.68 -9.70
C ARG A 377 -7.73 -3.13 -9.52
N PRO A 378 -8.19 -4.25 -10.11
CA PRO A 378 -9.51 -4.80 -9.81
C PRO A 378 -9.73 -5.00 -8.33
N PHE A 379 -8.71 -5.44 -7.59
CA PHE A 379 -8.82 -5.69 -6.16
C PHE A 379 -9.16 -4.40 -5.37
N ILE A 380 -8.46 -3.29 -5.63
CA ILE A 380 -8.77 -1.99 -5.02
C ILE A 380 -10.13 -1.45 -5.49
N ALA A 381 -10.47 -1.67 -6.77
CA ALA A 381 -11.78 -1.30 -7.31
C ALA A 381 -12.93 -2.03 -6.60
N VAL A 382 -12.80 -3.33 -6.30
CA VAL A 382 -13.82 -4.07 -5.53
C VAL A 382 -14.05 -3.41 -4.18
N ILE A 383 -12.99 -3.10 -3.43
CA ILE A 383 -13.12 -2.49 -2.10
C ILE A 383 -13.84 -1.13 -2.20
N ARG A 384 -13.63 -0.36 -3.27
CA ARG A 384 -14.34 0.91 -3.51
C ARG A 384 -15.80 0.71 -3.88
N THR A 385 -16.09 -0.21 -4.79
CA THR A 385 -17.48 -0.46 -5.21
C THR A 385 -18.34 -0.88 -4.02
N VAL A 386 -17.78 -1.65 -3.09
CA VAL A 386 -18.44 -2.02 -1.82
C VAL A 386 -18.41 -0.88 -0.80
N GLY A 387 -17.35 -0.06 -0.82
CA GLY A 387 -17.18 1.15 0.00
C GLY A 387 -18.20 2.25 -0.23
N GLY A 388 -18.85 2.25 -1.39
CA GLY A 388 -19.52 3.45 -1.90
C GLY A 388 -18.52 4.55 -2.23
N ASP A 389 -18.99 5.62 -2.88
CA ASP A 389 -18.17 6.80 -3.13
C ASP A 389 -17.86 7.48 -1.78
N ALA A 390 -16.77 7.05 -1.12
CA ALA A 390 -16.24 7.67 0.10
C ALA A 390 -15.99 9.19 -0.05
N ASN A 391 -16.08 9.69 -1.29
CA ASN A 391 -16.09 11.09 -1.68
C ASN A 391 -17.30 11.91 -1.19
N VAL A 392 -18.45 11.29 -0.86
CA VAL A 392 -19.69 12.03 -0.55
C VAL A 392 -19.82 12.36 0.94
N ASP A 393 -19.41 11.45 1.83
CA ASP A 393 -19.65 11.60 3.27
C ASP A 393 -18.47 12.19 4.08
N ASP A 394 -17.24 12.14 3.56
CA ASP A 394 -16.08 12.79 4.22
C ASP A 394 -15.00 13.24 3.19
N PRO A 395 -15.15 14.41 2.55
CA PRO A 395 -14.26 14.90 1.48
C PRO A 395 -12.91 15.43 1.98
N HIS A 396 -12.49 15.05 3.19
CA HIS A 396 -11.32 15.60 3.88
C HIS A 396 -10.35 14.50 4.32
N GLY A 397 -9.88 13.72 3.34
CA GLY A 397 -8.67 12.90 3.53
C GLY A 397 -7.45 13.78 3.77
N LEU A 398 -6.39 13.21 4.37
CA LEU A 398 -5.15 13.95 4.66
C LEU A 398 -4.53 14.55 3.38
N PHE A 399 -4.85 13.98 2.21
CA PHE A 399 -4.42 14.42 0.88
C PHE A 399 -5.58 14.92 -0.01
N GLY A 400 -6.71 15.33 0.57
CA GLY A 400 -7.89 15.80 -0.16
C GLY A 400 -8.99 14.75 -0.18
N THR A 401 -8.90 13.73 -1.02
CA THR A 401 -9.91 12.65 -1.11
C THR A 401 -9.36 11.34 -0.56
N HIS A 402 -10.12 10.68 0.32
CA HIS A 402 -9.76 9.34 0.81
C HIS A 402 -9.60 8.34 -0.35
N GLY A 403 -8.53 7.55 -0.29
CA GLY A 403 -8.14 6.61 -1.35
C GLY A 403 -7.17 7.19 -2.39
N GLY A 404 -7.07 8.52 -2.58
CA GLY A 404 -6.29 9.12 -3.67
C GLY A 404 -4.79 8.77 -3.69
N LEU A 405 -4.20 8.53 -2.52
CA LEU A 405 -2.83 8.00 -2.43
C LEU A 405 -2.76 6.51 -2.83
N LEU A 406 -3.74 5.72 -2.43
CA LEU A 406 -3.84 4.30 -2.76
C LEU A 406 -4.14 4.11 -4.25
N ASP A 407 -4.97 4.95 -4.88
CA ASP A 407 -5.08 5.08 -6.36
C ASP A 407 -3.70 5.34 -6.97
N GLY A 408 -2.94 6.21 -6.33
CA GLY A 408 -1.65 6.65 -6.81
C GLY A 408 -0.60 5.55 -6.82
N LEU A 409 -0.69 4.63 -5.85
CA LEU A 409 0.27 3.56 -5.61
C LEU A 409 -0.27 2.16 -5.96
N GLN A 410 -1.49 2.07 -6.50
CA GLN A 410 -2.16 0.80 -6.82
C GLN A 410 -1.37 -0.09 -7.78
N LEU A 411 -0.53 0.50 -8.63
CA LEU A 411 0.38 -0.24 -9.50
C LEU A 411 1.74 -0.46 -8.83
N PHE A 412 2.24 0.54 -8.10
CA PHE A 412 3.56 0.51 -7.50
C PHE A 412 3.70 -0.56 -6.40
N LEU A 413 2.73 -0.67 -5.48
CA LEU A 413 2.78 -1.64 -4.39
C LEU A 413 2.85 -3.08 -4.91
N PRO A 414 1.93 -3.56 -5.77
CA PRO A 414 2.03 -4.91 -6.34
C PRO A 414 3.29 -5.10 -7.20
N LEU A 415 3.79 -4.04 -7.84
CA LEU A 415 5.00 -4.10 -8.64
C LEU A 415 6.23 -4.42 -7.79
N ILE A 416 6.33 -3.85 -6.58
CA ILE A 416 7.38 -4.24 -5.62
C ILE A 416 7.32 -5.74 -5.35
N MET A 417 6.14 -6.28 -5.02
CA MET A 417 6.02 -7.73 -4.80
C MET A 417 6.36 -8.55 -6.05
N ALA A 418 5.95 -8.10 -7.24
CA ALA A 418 6.23 -8.78 -8.50
C ALA A 418 7.72 -8.79 -8.86
N PHE A 419 8.51 -7.82 -8.42
CA PHE A 419 9.96 -7.81 -8.58
C PHE A 419 10.69 -8.64 -7.52
N SER A 420 9.99 -9.18 -6.51
CA SER A 420 10.65 -9.97 -5.48
C SER A 420 11.35 -11.26 -5.94
N PRO A 421 10.78 -12.03 -6.89
CA PRO A 421 11.47 -13.20 -7.43
C PRO A 421 12.62 -12.84 -8.37
N TYR A 422 12.54 -11.69 -9.05
CA TYR A 422 13.54 -11.25 -10.02
C TYR A 422 14.93 -11.22 -9.42
N TYR A 423 15.07 -10.61 -8.25
CA TYR A 423 16.38 -10.45 -7.62
C TYR A 423 16.87 -11.75 -6.97
N ARG A 424 15.98 -12.56 -6.36
CA ARG A 424 16.36 -13.87 -5.79
C ARG A 424 17.02 -14.78 -6.81
N VAL A 425 16.55 -14.77 -8.05
CA VAL A 425 17.14 -15.58 -9.15
C VAL A 425 18.49 -15.05 -9.60
N HIS A 426 18.74 -13.74 -9.50
CA HIS A 426 20.00 -13.14 -9.93
C HIS A 426 21.07 -13.05 -8.82
N ILE A 427 20.74 -13.41 -7.58
CA ILE A 427 21.68 -13.55 -6.45
C ILE A 427 22.28 -14.95 -6.36
N GLY A 428 21.61 -15.97 -6.92
CA GLY A 428 22.09 -17.35 -6.91
C GLY A 428 23.33 -17.52 -7.78
N ASN A 429 24.51 -17.21 -7.23
CA ASN A 429 25.82 -17.82 -7.50
C ASN A 429 27.03 -17.13 -6.82
N HIS A 430 26.84 -16.20 -5.89
CA HIS A 430 27.91 -15.90 -4.93
C HIS A 430 27.69 -16.74 -3.67
N GLU A 431 27.96 -18.04 -3.78
CA GLU A 431 28.47 -18.76 -2.61
C GLU A 431 29.65 -17.96 -2.10
N VAL A 432 29.50 -17.41 -0.89
CA VAL A 432 30.61 -16.87 -0.12
C VAL A 432 31.53 -18.04 0.14
N THR A 433 32.48 -18.31 -0.77
CA THR A 433 33.65 -19.11 -0.44
C THR A 433 34.31 -18.41 0.74
N PRO A 434 34.38 -19.03 1.93
CA PRO A 434 35.05 -18.42 3.05
C PRO A 434 36.51 -18.16 2.65
N PRO A 435 37.08 -16.98 2.97
CA PRO A 435 38.47 -16.69 2.66
C PRO A 435 39.35 -17.71 3.39
N GLY A 436 39.87 -18.69 2.63
CA GLY A 436 40.70 -19.78 3.16
C GLY A 436 40.40 -21.19 2.64
N ALA A 437 39.34 -21.41 1.86
CA ALA A 437 39.12 -22.71 1.24
C ALA A 437 40.10 -22.93 0.07
N VAL A 438 41.18 -23.67 0.35
CA VAL A 438 42.09 -24.18 -0.69
C VAL A 438 41.32 -25.20 -1.54
N PRO A 439 41.32 -25.10 -2.88
CA PRO A 439 40.67 -26.08 -3.72
C PRO A 439 41.38 -27.44 -3.56
N ALA A 440 40.58 -28.48 -3.26
CA ALA A 440 41.01 -29.87 -3.25
C ALA A 440 41.07 -30.47 -4.65
#